data_AF-A0A811R0I3-F1
#
_entry.id   AF-A0A811R0I3-F1
#
_cell.length_a   1.000
_cell.length_b   1.000
_cell.length_c   1.000
_cell.angle_alpha   90.00
_cell.angle_beta   90.00
_cell.angle_gamma   90.00
#
_symmetry.space_group_name_H-M   'P 1'
#
loop_
_entity.id
_entity.type
_entity.pdbx_description
1 polymer ?
#
loop_
_entity_poly.entity_id
_entity_poly.type
_entity_poly.pdbx_seq_one_letter_code
_entity_poly.pdbx_strand_id
1 'polypeptide(L)' 'MEYEKRHSNIPAHISPCFRVKEGDHVIIGQCRPLSKTKRFNVLKVIPAGSKSGAVKKAFTAA' A
#
# COMPACT_ATOMS: atom_id res chain seq x y z
N MET A 1 11.34 -21.19 21.47
CA MET A 1 11.26 -21.16 20.00
C MET A 1 10.71 -19.79 19.64
N GLU A 2 11.57 -18.86 19.23
CA GLU A 2 11.19 -17.47 18.98
C GLU A 2 11.02 -17.22 17.49
N TYR A 3 10.07 -16.34 17.17
CA TYR A 3 9.79 -15.92 15.81
C TYR A 3 10.77 -14.83 15.39
N GLU A 4 11.41 -15.01 14.24
CA GLU A 4 12.24 -14.00 13.60
C GLU A 4 11.39 -13.14 12.65
N LYS A 5 11.53 -11.83 12.72
CA LYS A 5 10.86 -10.91 11.79
C LYS A 5 11.54 -10.98 10.41
N ARG A 6 10.79 -11.35 9.37
CA ARG A 6 11.26 -11.38 7.98
C ARG A 6 10.40 -10.49 7.08
N HIS A 7 11.03 -9.87 6.08
CA HIS A 7 10.34 -9.15 5.02
C HIS A 7 10.93 -9.50 3.66
N SER A 8 10.12 -9.42 2.61
CA SER A 8 10.54 -9.61 1.22
C SER A 8 9.93 -8.52 0.35
N ASN A 9 10.66 -8.12 -0.69
CA ASN A 9 10.22 -7.07 -1.59
C ASN A 9 9.58 -7.72 -2.83
N ILE A 10 8.32 -7.37 -3.11
CA ILE A 10 7.58 -7.90 -4.26
C ILE A 10 7.40 -6.78 -5.29
N PRO A 11 7.95 -6.93 -6.51
CA PRO A 11 7.75 -5.94 -7.57
C PRO A 11 6.35 -6.05 -8.16
N ALA A 12 5.55 -4.98 -8.00
CA ALA A 12 4.24 -4.84 -8.59
C ALA A 12 4.22 -3.73 -9.65
N HIS A 13 3.40 -3.91 -10.68
CA HIS A 13 3.04 -2.85 -11.60
C HIS A 13 1.96 -1.98 -10.95
N ILE A 14 2.05 -0.66 -11.14
CA ILE A 14 1.02 0.28 -10.72
C ILE A 14 0.43 0.97 -11.93
N SER A 15 -0.90 0.92 -12.03
CA SER A 15 -1.62 1.70 -13.03
C SER A 15 -1.51 3.20 -12.69
N PRO A 16 -1.27 4.09 -13.66
CA PRO A 16 -1.15 5.53 -13.43
C PRO A 16 -2.39 6.19 -12.80
N CYS A 17 -3.53 5.49 -12.78
CA CYS A 17 -4.75 5.91 -12.08
C CYS A 17 -4.57 5.96 -10.54
N PHE A 18 -3.66 5.15 -9.98
CA PHE A 18 -3.43 5.10 -8.55
C PHE A 18 -2.38 6.12 -8.12
N ARG A 19 -2.76 7.05 -7.24
CA ARG A 19 -1.84 7.94 -6.52
C ARG A 19 -1.42 7.30 -5.21
N VAL A 20 -0.26 6.64 -5.21
CA VAL A 20 0.36 6.02 -4.02
C VAL A 20 1.47 6.88 -3.47
N LYS A 21 1.67 6.80 -2.15
CA LYS A 21 2.85 7.30 -1.46
C LYS A 21 3.51 6.17 -0.67
N GLU A 22 4.75 6.39 -0.26
CA GLU A 22 5.43 5.50 0.67
C GLU A 22 4.64 5.41 1.98
N GLY A 23 4.48 4.18 2.49
CA GLY A 23 3.69 3.90 3.68
C GLY A 23 2.23 3.53 3.43
N ASP A 24 1.71 3.69 2.21
CA ASP A 24 0.36 3.21 1.89
C ASP A 24 0.31 1.68 1.83
N HIS A 25 -0.80 1.11 2.32
CA HIS A 25 -1.04 -0.32 2.21
C HIS A 25 -1.67 -0.62 0.85
N VAL A 26 -1.11 -1.56 0.10
CA VAL A 26 -1.61 -1.92 -1.22
C VAL A 26 -2.03 -3.38 -1.26
N ILE A 27 -3.16 -3.65 -1.91
CA ILE A 27 -3.59 -5.00 -2.24
C ILE A 27 -3.08 -5.31 -3.65
N ILE A 28 -2.22 -6.31 -3.75
CA ILE A 28 -1.67 -6.80 -5.01
C ILE A 28 -2.40 -8.07 -5.44
N GLY A 29 -2.66 -8.19 -6.74
CA GLY A 29 -3.17 -9.40 -7.38
C GLY A 29 -2.13 -9.99 -8.31
N GLN A 30 -2.04 -11.33 -8.36
CA GLN A 30 -1.21 -12.02 -9.35
C GLN A 30 -1.78 -11.79 -10.76
N CYS A 31 -0.90 -11.59 -11.73
CA CYS A 31 -1.24 -11.42 -13.13
C CYS A 31 -0.29 -12.26 -14.02
N ARG A 32 -0.51 -12.22 -15.33
CA ARG A 32 0.46 -12.71 -16.32
C ARG A 32 1.79 -11.94 -16.16
N PRO A 33 2.94 -12.51 -16.57
CA PRO A 33 4.21 -11.78 -16.55
C PRO A 33 4.12 -10.50 -17.40
N LEU A 34 4.24 -9.34 -16.76
CA LEU A 34 4.29 -8.03 -17.41
C LEU A 34 5.73 -7.63 -17.76
N SER A 35 6.70 -8.14 -17.01
CA SER A 35 8.14 -7.99 -17.28
C SER A 35 8.91 -9.16 -16.64
N LYS A 36 10.24 -9.12 -16.71
CA LYS A 36 11.13 -10.11 -16.07
C LYS A 36 10.77 -10.37 -14.60
N THR A 37 10.40 -9.31 -13.87
CA THR A 37 10.13 -9.38 -12.42
C THR A 37 8.69 -9.05 -12.05
N LYS A 38 7.97 -8.24 -12.84
CA LYS A 38 6.58 -7.83 -12.52
C LYS A 38 5.58 -8.92 -12.92
N ARG A 39 5.07 -9.64 -11.93
CA ARG A 39 3.97 -10.63 -12.05
C ARG A 39 2.75 -10.26 -11.21
N PHE A 40 2.77 -9.07 -10.60
CA PHE A 40 1.71 -8.56 -9.74
C PHE A 40 1.24 -7.20 -10.24
N ASN A 41 -0.04 -6.91 -10.09
CA ASN A 41 -0.62 -5.60 -10.34
C ASN A 41 -1.33 -5.09 -9.07
N VAL A 42 -1.29 -3.79 -8.84
CA VAL A 42 -2.02 -3.16 -7.74
C VAL A 42 -3.51 -3.14 -8.07
N LEU A 43 -4.34 -3.69 -7.18
CA LEU A 43 -5.79 -3.72 -7.31
C LEU A 43 -6.47 -2.61 -6.49
N LYS A 44 -5.98 -2.36 -5.28
CA LYS A 44 -6.54 -1.36 -4.36
C LYS A 44 -5.43 -0.73 -3.53
N VAL A 45 -5.52 0.59 -3.37
CA VAL A 45 -4.69 1.35 -2.43
C VAL A 45 -5.53 1.67 -1.20
N ILE A 46 -4.98 1.38 -0.03
CA ILE A 46 -5.51 1.76 1.28
C ILE A 46 -4.56 2.83 1.81
N PRO A 47 -4.93 4.12 1.68
CA PRO A 47 -4.07 5.20 2.14
C PRO A 47 -3.87 5.08 3.65
N ALA A 48 -2.62 5.11 4.11
CA ALA A 48 -2.32 5.05 5.54
C ALA A 48 -2.92 6.24 6.32
N GLY A 49 -3.24 7.33 5.61
CA GLY A 49 -3.94 8.51 6.13
C GLY A 49 -5.47 8.51 5.98
N SER A 50 -6.10 7.39 5.60
CA SER A 50 -7.56 7.31 5.46
C SER A 50 -8.23 7.34 6.84
N LYS A 51 -8.50 8.56 7.27
CA LYS A 51 -9.57 9.06 8.15
C LYS A 51 -10.71 8.07 8.52
N SER A 52 -10.41 6.96 9.19
CA SER A 52 -11.42 6.10 9.84
C SER A 52 -11.16 5.87 11.33
N GLY A 53 -10.00 6.31 11.86
CA GLY A 53 -9.68 6.20 13.30
C GLY A 53 -9.23 7.48 13.99
N ALA A 54 -9.01 8.58 13.26
CA ALA A 54 -8.55 9.82 13.85
C ALA A 54 -9.11 11.03 13.08
N VAL A 55 -10.41 11.28 13.23
CA VAL A 55 -10.90 12.67 13.20
C VAL A 55 -10.29 13.33 14.44
N LYS A 56 -9.03 13.77 14.36
CA LYS A 56 -8.48 14.67 15.37
C LYS A 56 -9.39 15.88 15.35
N LYS A 57 -10.22 16.01 16.39
CA LYS A 57 -10.96 17.25 16.67
C LYS A 57 -9.90 18.31 16.94
N ALA A 58 -9.49 19.01 15.88
CA ALA A 58 -8.71 20.22 16.01
C ALA A 58 -9.71 21.30 16.47
N PHE A 59 -9.82 21.48 17.78
CA PHE A 59 -10.37 22.71 18.32
C PHE A 59 -9.32 23.79 18.07
N THR A 60 -9.56 24.65 17.08
CA THR A 60 -8.86 25.92 16.94
C THR A 60 -9.30 26.80 18.10
N ALA A 61 -8.43 27.00 19.09
CA ALA A 61 -8.61 28.05 20.08
C ALA A 61 -8.34 29.40 19.40
N ALA A 62 -9.29 30.31 19.52
CA ALA A 62 -9.13 31.74 19.22
C ALA A 62 -8.32 32.41 20.33
#